data_AF-A0A0S7BS71-F1
#
_entry.id   AF-A0A0S7BS71-F1
#
_cell.length_a   1.000
_cell.length_b   1.000
_cell.length_c   1.000
_cell.angle_alpha   90.00
_cell.angle_beta   90.00
_cell.angle_gamma   90.00
#
_symmetry.space_group_name_H-M   'P 1'
#
loop_
_entity.id
_entity.type
_entity.pdbx_description
1 polymer ?
#
loop_
_entity_poly.entity_id
_entity_poly.type
_entity_poly.pdbx_seq_one_letter_code
_entity_poly.pdbx_strand_id
1 'polypeptide(L)'
;MNYSKSDKKTFRFNFWKDRFWLWFLLLPIGISCWIFPICFSINFRTDFPTLSSLFLFLFFAGIPCFLAGWIFIYQVMVWFYMQVTIDNNWIIARYPMQYLPIIPKIYKIYIPRIERIEYGSSFGWGFAFNLYYRDEKNYLNCFPLPIFRFNREYGKAIDSILQKVDPEQEKFFQTERIKNAIIKTTLGENSNKKSIKRNAFSILNLFLKILIMACVCWICVSNIWIIYSVFPQNPAAHFAAFGSGMLLAFLGLFGKYPFLGQLLIWVFGKNIIILVLNSLFQIQADILFMNAPDWVNKMFAFLNLKPLDTSFVNYLFYPILVLSIVISLQKILKRLRSA
;
A
#
# COMPACT_ATOMS: atom_id res chain seq x y z
N MET A 1 25.79 -40.69 34.51
CA MET A 1 25.20 -39.33 34.38
C MET A 1 24.21 -39.37 33.22
N ASN A 2 22.91 -39.41 33.53
CA ASN A 2 21.87 -39.38 32.50
C ASN A 2 21.77 -37.96 31.94
N TYR A 3 22.26 -37.76 30.72
CA TYR A 3 21.91 -36.59 29.93
C TYR A 3 20.41 -36.68 29.64
N SER A 4 19.61 -36.00 30.45
CA SER A 4 18.20 -35.76 30.16
C SER A 4 18.11 -35.22 28.74
N LYS A 5 17.35 -35.92 27.87
CA LYS A 5 17.00 -35.43 26.54
C LYS A 5 16.33 -34.07 26.76
N SER A 6 17.04 -33.00 26.44
CA SER A 6 16.48 -31.66 26.40
C SER A 6 15.25 -31.68 25.49
N ASP A 7 14.05 -31.44 26.03
CA ASP A 7 12.77 -31.32 25.30
C ASP A 7 12.69 -30.02 24.46
N LYS A 8 13.84 -29.59 23.93
CA LYS A 8 13.99 -28.37 23.18
C LYS A 8 13.53 -28.58 21.75
N LYS A 9 12.41 -27.94 21.41
CA LYS A 9 11.84 -27.97 20.05
C LYS A 9 12.09 -26.65 19.34
N THR A 10 12.53 -26.73 18.09
CA THR A 10 12.85 -25.57 17.26
C THR A 10 11.91 -25.51 16.07
N PHE A 11 11.36 -24.33 15.81
CA PHE A 11 10.39 -24.06 14.77
C PHE A 11 10.88 -22.92 13.89
N ARG A 12 10.74 -23.10 12.56
CA ARG A 12 11.12 -22.14 11.52
C ARG A 12 10.06 -22.12 10.44
N PHE A 13 10.01 -21.02 9.68
CA PHE A 13 9.15 -20.94 8.50
C PHE A 13 9.62 -21.89 7.40
N ASN A 14 8.66 -22.52 6.74
CA ASN A 14 8.90 -23.31 5.54
C ASN A 14 8.72 -22.41 4.30
N PHE A 15 9.76 -22.34 3.47
CA PHE A 15 9.80 -21.50 2.28
C PHE A 15 8.57 -21.67 1.36
N TRP A 16 8.22 -22.93 1.08
CA TRP A 16 7.13 -23.27 0.17
C TRP A 16 5.77 -23.15 0.84
N LYS A 17 5.61 -23.79 2.01
CA LYS A 17 4.31 -23.87 2.68
C LYS A 17 3.85 -22.50 3.18
N ASP A 18 4.74 -21.71 3.79
CA ASP A 18 4.43 -20.39 4.32
C ASP A 18 4.48 -19.27 3.26
N ARG A 19 4.59 -19.63 1.97
CA ARG A 19 4.54 -18.72 0.80
C ARG A 19 5.62 -17.64 0.76
N PHE A 20 6.76 -17.86 1.41
CA PHE A 20 7.88 -16.91 1.34
C PHE A 20 8.51 -16.82 -0.06
N TRP A 21 8.29 -17.82 -0.91
CA TRP A 21 8.67 -17.77 -2.33
C TRP A 21 8.11 -16.55 -3.07
N LEU A 22 6.94 -16.02 -2.68
CA LEU A 22 6.38 -14.80 -3.25
C LEU A 22 7.29 -13.59 -2.97
N TRP A 23 7.84 -13.49 -1.76
CA TRP A 23 8.73 -12.39 -1.39
C TRP A 23 10.07 -12.47 -2.13
N PHE A 24 10.57 -13.68 -2.39
CA PHE A 24 11.76 -13.87 -3.22
C PHE A 24 11.51 -13.52 -4.69
N LEU A 25 10.35 -13.90 -5.24
CA LEU A 25 9.96 -13.56 -6.61
C LEU A 25 9.74 -12.05 -6.79
N LEU A 26 9.24 -11.36 -5.77
CA LEU A 26 9.04 -9.91 -5.77
C LEU A 26 10.28 -9.13 -5.28
N LEU A 27 11.32 -9.79 -4.79
CA LEU A 27 12.56 -9.15 -4.34
C LEU A 27 13.19 -8.24 -5.43
N PRO A 28 13.25 -8.64 -6.72
CA PRO A 28 13.76 -7.75 -7.77
C PRO A 28 12.97 -6.44 -7.88
N ILE A 29 11.66 -6.45 -7.61
CA ILE A 29 10.83 -5.25 -7.58
C ILE A 29 11.23 -4.37 -6.40
N GLY A 30 11.43 -4.94 -5.22
CA GLY A 30 11.91 -4.22 -4.04
C GLY A 30 13.29 -3.58 -4.25
N ILE A 31 14.22 -4.30 -4.89
CA ILE A 31 15.54 -3.77 -5.27
C ILE A 31 15.39 -2.66 -6.32
N SER A 32 14.51 -2.85 -7.29
CA SER A 32 14.21 -1.83 -8.31
C SER A 32 13.64 -0.56 -7.69
N CYS A 33 12.86 -0.65 -6.61
CA CYS A 33 12.41 0.52 -5.86
C CYS A 33 13.58 1.31 -5.27
N TRP A 34 14.68 0.69 -4.84
CA TRP A 34 15.84 1.44 -4.35
C TRP A 34 16.69 2.05 -5.46
N ILE A 35 16.79 1.35 -6.59
CA ILE A 35 17.57 1.80 -7.75
C ILE A 35 16.83 2.90 -8.51
N PHE A 36 15.49 2.84 -8.57
CA PHE A 36 14.66 3.76 -9.36
C PHE A 36 14.91 5.24 -9.01
N PRO A 37 14.92 5.67 -7.74
CA PRO A 37 15.27 7.04 -7.38
C PRO A 37 16.66 7.47 -7.87
N ILE A 38 17.64 6.59 -7.77
CA ILE A 38 19.04 6.87 -8.16
C ILE A 38 19.17 6.97 -9.69
N CYS A 39 18.60 6.01 -10.43
CA CYS A 39 18.61 6.04 -11.89
C CYS A 39 17.79 7.20 -12.45
N PHE A 40 16.68 7.55 -11.81
CA PHE A 40 15.86 8.68 -12.21
C PHE A 40 16.59 10.01 -11.96
N SER A 41 17.25 10.18 -10.81
CA SER A 41 18.00 11.41 -10.51
C SER A 41 19.23 11.61 -11.40
N ILE A 42 19.88 10.54 -11.85
CA ILE A 42 21.02 10.61 -12.77
C ILE A 42 20.59 10.93 -14.21
N ASN A 43 19.48 10.37 -14.68
CA ASN A 43 19.07 10.49 -16.08
C ASN A 43 18.14 11.68 -16.37
N PHE A 44 17.42 12.20 -15.37
CA PHE A 44 16.63 13.42 -15.52
C PHE A 44 17.47 14.64 -15.15
N ARG A 45 18.13 15.25 -16.15
CA ARG A 45 18.58 16.65 -16.05
C ARG A 45 17.35 17.53 -16.01
N THR A 46 16.92 17.92 -14.82
CA THR A 46 15.85 18.88 -14.61
C THR A 46 16.42 20.30 -14.62
N ASP A 47 15.78 21.23 -15.34
CA ASP A 47 16.15 22.67 -15.38
C ASP A 47 15.84 23.42 -14.07
N PHE A 48 15.64 22.67 -12.98
CA PHE A 48 15.36 23.15 -11.64
C PHE A 48 16.66 23.35 -10.85
N PRO A 49 16.66 24.18 -9.78
CA PRO A 49 17.80 24.26 -8.88
C PRO A 49 18.11 22.86 -8.33
N THR A 50 19.37 22.43 -8.49
CA THR A 50 19.82 21.06 -8.28
C THR A 50 19.58 20.53 -6.86
N LEU A 51 19.52 21.41 -5.85
CA LEU A 51 19.36 21.01 -4.46
C LEU A 51 17.88 20.82 -4.05
N SER A 52 16.99 21.72 -4.47
CA SER A 52 15.57 21.70 -4.07
C SER A 52 14.76 20.66 -4.84
N SER A 53 15.08 20.47 -6.12
CA SER A 53 14.50 19.39 -6.93
C SER A 53 14.92 18.01 -6.45
N LEU A 54 16.18 17.84 -6.06
CA LEU A 54 16.70 16.61 -5.47
C LEU A 54 16.06 16.32 -4.11
N PHE A 55 15.83 17.35 -3.28
CA PHE A 55 15.12 17.19 -2.02
C PHE A 55 13.65 16.78 -2.20
N LEU A 56 12.90 17.47 -3.08
CA LEU A 56 11.51 17.12 -3.38
C LEU A 56 11.40 15.70 -3.96
N PHE A 57 12.30 15.35 -4.89
CA PHE A 57 12.34 14.03 -5.47
C PHE A 57 12.66 12.94 -4.44
N LEU A 58 13.67 13.16 -3.58
CA LEU A 58 13.97 12.25 -2.47
C LEU A 58 12.80 12.12 -1.51
N PHE A 59 12.08 13.21 -1.21
CA PHE A 59 11.00 13.17 -0.23
C PHE A 59 9.75 12.48 -0.76
N PHE A 60 9.33 12.79 -1.99
CA PHE A 60 8.08 12.27 -2.58
C PHE A 60 8.24 10.94 -3.32
N ALA A 61 9.40 10.66 -3.90
CA ALA A 61 9.66 9.40 -4.61
C ALA A 61 10.70 8.54 -3.87
N GLY A 62 11.79 9.15 -3.38
CA GLY A 62 12.87 8.45 -2.70
C GLY A 62 12.43 7.73 -1.41
N ILE A 63 11.87 8.44 -0.43
CA ILE A 63 11.46 7.88 0.87
C ILE A 63 10.41 6.77 0.68
N PRO A 64 9.32 6.96 -0.10
CA PRO A 64 8.36 5.88 -0.33
C PRO A 64 8.98 4.66 -1.00
N CYS A 65 9.85 4.86 -2.00
CA CYS A 65 10.51 3.75 -2.68
C CYS A 65 11.53 3.04 -1.78
N PHE A 66 12.25 3.80 -0.94
CA PHE A 66 13.16 3.26 0.07
C PHE A 66 12.41 2.39 1.08
N LEU A 67 11.31 2.91 1.65
CA LEU A 67 10.46 2.16 2.57
C LEU A 67 9.87 0.91 1.91
N ALA A 68 9.42 1.01 0.66
CA ALA A 68 8.89 -0.12 -0.09
C ALA A 68 9.94 -1.23 -0.26
N GLY A 69 11.14 -0.90 -0.74
CA GLY A 69 12.23 -1.89 -0.85
C GLY A 69 12.66 -2.47 0.51
N TRP A 70 12.62 -1.66 1.58
CA TRP A 70 12.94 -2.10 2.94
C TRP A 70 11.99 -3.19 3.43
N ILE A 71 10.71 -3.11 3.09
CA ILE A 71 9.71 -4.14 3.41
C ILE A 71 10.09 -5.48 2.78
N PHE A 72 10.50 -5.50 1.50
CA PHE A 72 10.88 -6.74 0.82
C PHE A 72 12.08 -7.41 1.48
N ILE A 73 13.13 -6.63 1.77
CA ILE A 73 14.33 -7.16 2.43
C ILE A 73 14.00 -7.65 3.84
N TYR A 74 13.22 -6.89 4.60
CA TYR A 74 12.79 -7.29 5.93
C TYR A 74 12.05 -8.64 5.88
N GLN A 75 11.11 -8.83 4.95
CA GLN A 75 10.37 -10.09 4.82
C GLN A 75 11.26 -11.28 4.44
N VAL A 76 12.25 -11.07 3.57
CA VAL A 76 13.23 -12.12 3.24
C VAL A 76 14.11 -12.45 4.45
N MET A 77 14.54 -11.45 5.21
CA MET A 77 15.30 -11.67 6.45
C MET A 77 14.45 -12.32 7.55
N VAL A 78 13.15 -12.04 7.61
CA VAL A 78 12.21 -12.77 8.49
C VAL A 78 12.25 -14.25 8.14
N TRP A 79 12.22 -14.63 6.87
CA TRP A 79 12.33 -16.03 6.50
C TRP A 79 13.66 -16.67 6.94
N PHE A 80 14.78 -15.99 6.73
CA PHE A 80 16.11 -16.51 7.09
C PHE A 80 16.34 -16.63 8.60
N TYR A 81 15.94 -15.62 9.37
CA TYR A 81 16.29 -15.52 10.79
C TYR A 81 15.17 -15.93 11.74
N MET A 82 13.90 -15.92 11.30
CA MET A 82 12.80 -16.20 12.20
C MET A 82 12.83 -17.65 12.67
N GLN A 83 13.12 -17.82 13.96
CA GLN A 83 13.19 -19.10 14.61
C GLN A 83 12.63 -18.96 16.01
N VAL A 84 11.68 -19.83 16.36
CA VAL A 84 11.18 -19.94 17.74
C VAL A 84 11.64 -21.26 18.30
N THR A 85 12.31 -21.22 19.45
CA THR A 85 12.75 -22.40 20.17
C THR A 85 12.03 -22.42 21.50
N ILE A 86 11.30 -23.51 21.75
CA ILE A 86 10.56 -23.73 22.99
C ILE A 86 11.32 -24.77 23.79
N ASP A 87 11.67 -24.41 25.00
CA ASP A 87 12.23 -25.26 26.05
C ASP A 87 11.27 -25.28 27.24
N ASN A 88 11.50 -26.13 28.23
CA ASN A 88 10.56 -26.38 29.34
C ASN A 88 10.10 -25.11 30.06
N ASN A 89 11.01 -24.15 30.25
CA ASN A 89 10.72 -22.91 30.97
C ASN A 89 10.97 -21.64 30.13
N TRP A 90 11.45 -21.77 28.88
CA TRP A 90 11.89 -20.63 28.09
C TRP A 90 11.37 -20.70 26.65
N ILE A 91 10.91 -19.56 26.15
CA ILE A 91 10.66 -19.33 24.74
C ILE A 91 11.76 -18.41 24.23
N ILE A 92 12.51 -18.88 23.24
CA ILE A 92 13.59 -18.12 22.60
C ILE A 92 13.17 -17.83 21.17
N ALA A 93 12.94 -16.56 20.85
CA ALA A 93 12.62 -16.11 19.51
C ALA A 93 13.81 -15.36 18.91
N ARG A 94 14.25 -15.78 17.73
CA ARG A 94 15.21 -15.06 16.89
C ARG A 94 14.44 -14.37 15.77
N TYR A 95 14.66 -13.09 15.53
CA TYR A 95 13.98 -12.31 14.49
C TYR A 95 14.90 -11.19 13.97
N PRO A 96 14.71 -10.70 12.73
CA PRO A 96 15.47 -9.56 12.21
C PRO A 96 15.11 -8.26 12.94
N MET A 97 16.09 -7.40 13.22
CA MET A 97 15.79 -6.05 13.73
C MET A 97 15.00 -5.24 12.70
N GLN A 98 14.02 -4.44 13.14
CA GLN A 98 13.19 -3.62 12.24
C GLN A 98 14.03 -2.58 11.46
N TYR A 99 14.94 -1.90 12.15
CA TYR A 99 15.80 -0.87 11.55
C TYR A 99 17.06 -1.41 10.86
N LEU A 100 17.41 -2.69 11.11
CA LEU A 100 18.64 -3.34 10.61
C LEU A 100 18.36 -4.85 10.42
N PRO A 101 17.58 -5.24 9.39
CA PRO A 101 17.07 -6.61 9.23
C PRO A 101 18.16 -7.65 9.02
N ILE A 102 19.36 -7.23 8.62
CA ILE A 102 20.55 -8.08 8.48
C ILE A 102 21.03 -8.59 9.84
N ILE A 103 20.79 -7.83 10.93
CA ILE A 103 21.23 -8.21 12.27
C ILE A 103 20.08 -8.96 12.98
N PRO A 104 20.24 -10.25 13.31
CA PRO A 104 19.24 -10.97 14.08
C PRO A 104 19.28 -10.55 15.55
N LYS A 105 18.11 -10.25 16.11
CA LYS A 105 17.90 -10.07 17.55
C LYS A 105 17.37 -11.36 18.16
N ILE A 106 17.82 -11.67 19.37
CA ILE A 106 17.32 -12.82 20.15
C ILE A 106 16.53 -12.27 21.32
N TYR A 107 15.37 -12.86 21.56
CA TYR A 107 14.48 -12.53 22.67
C TYR A 107 14.16 -13.78 23.45
N LYS A 108 14.24 -13.69 24.77
CA LYS A 108 14.02 -14.82 25.69
C LYS A 108 12.89 -14.44 26.63
N ILE A 109 11.88 -15.30 26.72
CA ILE A 109 10.72 -15.13 27.59
C ILE A 109 10.66 -16.32 28.52
N TYR A 110 10.54 -16.05 29.82
CA TYR A 110 10.36 -17.08 30.83
C TYR A 110 8.88 -17.47 30.87
N ILE A 111 8.58 -18.74 30.60
CA ILE A 111 7.21 -19.25 30.47
C ILE A 111 6.37 -18.98 31.74
N PRO A 112 6.88 -19.24 32.97
CA PRO A 112 6.11 -18.96 34.18
C PRO A 112 5.80 -17.49 34.46
N ARG A 113 6.41 -16.53 33.75
CA ARG A 113 6.09 -15.09 33.84
C ARG A 113 5.01 -14.65 32.83
N ILE A 114 4.58 -15.55 31.94
CA ILE A 114 3.52 -15.27 30.98
C ILE A 114 2.20 -15.29 31.74
N GLU A 115 1.42 -14.22 31.62
CA GLU A 115 0.12 -14.06 32.28
C GLU A 115 -1.03 -14.41 31.33
N ARG A 116 -0.87 -14.11 30.03
CA ARG A 116 -1.92 -14.34 29.02
C ARG A 116 -1.31 -14.57 27.65
N ILE A 117 -1.99 -15.39 26.85
CA ILE A 117 -1.68 -15.58 25.43
C ILE A 117 -2.92 -15.25 24.61
N GLU A 118 -2.82 -14.24 23.73
CA GLU A 118 -3.90 -13.88 22.82
C GLU A 118 -3.62 -14.35 21.40
N TYR A 119 -4.65 -14.90 20.76
CA TYR A 119 -4.65 -15.24 19.34
C TYR A 119 -5.17 -14.06 18.52
N GLY A 120 -4.49 -13.76 17.41
CA GLY A 120 -5.09 -12.93 16.34
C GLY A 120 -4.51 -11.52 16.19
N SER A 121 -3.35 -11.24 16.78
CA SER A 121 -2.61 -10.02 16.49
C SER A 121 -1.85 -10.13 15.16
N SER A 122 -1.48 -8.97 14.59
CA SER A 122 -0.67 -8.92 13.37
C SER A 122 0.82 -8.83 13.71
N PHE A 123 1.63 -9.70 13.09
CA PHE A 123 3.09 -9.57 13.02
C PHE A 123 3.46 -9.25 11.57
N GLY A 124 3.58 -7.96 11.26
CA GLY A 124 3.61 -7.50 9.88
C GLY A 124 2.32 -7.87 9.15
N TRP A 125 2.43 -8.71 8.12
CA TRP A 125 1.28 -9.20 7.33
C TRP A 125 0.77 -10.59 7.79
N GLY A 126 1.41 -11.20 8.78
CA GLY A 126 1.06 -12.52 9.31
C GLY A 126 0.26 -12.44 10.61
N PHE A 127 -0.37 -13.56 10.98
CA PHE A 127 -0.95 -13.72 12.31
C PHE A 127 0.14 -14.06 13.34
N ALA A 128 -0.05 -13.59 14.57
CA ALA A 128 0.82 -13.86 15.70
C ALA A 128 0.04 -14.28 16.96
N PHE A 129 0.79 -14.92 17.86
CA PHE A 129 0.46 -15.16 19.24
C PHE A 129 1.05 -14.03 20.08
N ASN A 130 0.22 -13.22 20.73
CA ASN A 130 0.72 -12.22 21.66
C ASN A 130 0.94 -12.85 23.02
N LEU A 131 2.19 -12.86 23.47
CA LEU A 131 2.55 -13.24 24.84
C LEU A 131 2.56 -12.00 25.72
N TYR A 132 1.66 -11.94 26.68
CA TYR A 132 1.66 -10.91 27.72
C TYR A 132 2.43 -11.44 28.92
N TYR A 133 3.47 -10.73 29.34
CA TYR A 133 4.30 -11.10 30.48
C TYR A 133 4.74 -9.84 31.22
N ARG A 134 4.96 -9.94 32.53
CA ARG A 134 5.54 -8.84 33.30
C ARG A 134 7.06 -8.91 33.34
N ASP A 135 7.67 -7.75 33.13
CA ASP A 135 9.11 -7.60 33.28
C ASP A 135 9.52 -7.50 34.76
N GLU A 136 10.81 -7.46 35.05
CA GLU A 136 11.37 -7.32 36.41
C GLU A 136 10.92 -6.04 37.12
N LYS A 137 10.58 -5.01 36.35
CA LYS A 137 10.01 -3.75 36.81
C LYS A 137 8.48 -3.79 36.96
N ASN A 138 7.88 -4.97 36.85
CA ASN A 138 6.44 -5.22 36.97
C ASN A 138 5.56 -4.55 35.87
N TYR A 139 6.17 -4.11 34.76
CA TYR A 139 5.45 -3.59 33.60
C TYR A 139 4.92 -4.71 32.71
N LEU A 140 3.66 -4.60 32.29
CA LEU A 140 3.05 -5.51 31.33
C LEU A 140 3.62 -5.26 29.93
N ASN A 141 4.34 -6.25 29.41
CA ASN A 141 4.91 -6.22 28.07
C ASN A 141 4.19 -7.24 27.18
N CYS A 142 4.15 -6.95 25.87
CA CYS A 142 3.60 -7.83 24.86
C CYS A 142 4.69 -8.22 23.86
N PHE A 143 4.86 -9.52 23.63
CA PHE A 143 5.76 -10.02 22.60
C PHE A 143 4.99 -10.86 21.57
N PRO A 144 4.97 -10.44 20.29
CA PRO A 144 4.32 -11.21 19.23
C PRO A 144 5.21 -12.36 18.76
N LEU A 145 4.71 -13.58 18.89
CA LEU A 145 5.27 -14.80 18.32
C LEU A 145 4.60 -15.12 16.97
N PRO A 146 5.35 -15.52 15.94
CA PRO A 146 4.79 -15.82 14.63
C PRO A 146 3.95 -17.10 14.67
N ILE A 147 2.91 -17.17 13.82
CA ILE A 147 2.18 -18.42 13.58
C ILE A 147 2.83 -19.19 12.42
N PHE A 148 3.43 -20.33 12.72
CA PHE A 148 3.87 -21.30 11.71
C PHE A 148 2.66 -22.12 11.22
N ARG A 149 1.92 -21.59 10.25
CA ARG A 149 0.59 -22.06 9.84
C ARG A 149 0.52 -23.56 9.52
N PHE A 150 1.61 -24.15 9.05
CA PHE A 150 1.67 -25.56 8.66
C PHE A 150 2.44 -26.45 9.64
N ASN A 151 2.89 -25.93 10.78
CA ASN A 151 3.58 -26.71 11.80
C ASN A 151 2.63 -27.08 12.96
N ARG A 152 2.06 -28.29 12.88
CA ARG A 152 1.12 -28.80 13.91
C ARG A 152 1.76 -28.98 15.27
N GLU A 153 3.06 -29.30 15.32
CA GLU A 153 3.77 -29.49 16.59
C GLU A 153 3.99 -28.17 17.33
N TYR A 154 4.19 -27.09 16.59
CA TYR A 154 4.25 -25.76 17.17
C TYR A 154 2.92 -25.38 17.83
N GLY A 155 1.80 -25.61 17.14
CA GLY A 155 0.46 -25.39 17.69
C GLY A 155 0.25 -26.17 19.00
N LYS A 156 0.61 -27.46 19.02
CA LYS A 156 0.54 -28.29 20.23
C LYS A 156 1.44 -27.78 21.36
N ALA A 157 2.63 -27.28 21.04
CA ALA A 157 3.55 -26.73 22.03
C ALA A 157 2.99 -25.44 22.65
N ILE A 158 2.42 -24.54 21.85
CA ILE A 158 1.76 -23.33 22.36
C ILE A 158 0.51 -23.69 23.18
N ASP A 159 -0.30 -24.66 22.72
CA ASP A 159 -1.46 -25.14 23.46
C ASP A 159 -1.03 -25.71 24.83
N SER A 160 0.07 -26.48 24.89
CA SER A 160 0.62 -27.00 26.16
C SER A 160 1.09 -25.89 27.12
N ILE A 161 1.56 -24.77 26.57
CA ILE A 161 1.95 -23.60 27.38
C ILE A 161 0.70 -22.87 27.88
N LEU A 162 -0.33 -22.72 27.05
CA LEU A 162 -1.63 -22.20 27.44
C LEU A 162 -2.21 -22.96 28.63
N GLN A 163 -2.20 -24.30 28.62
CA GLN A 163 -2.72 -25.10 29.75
C GLN A 163 -1.96 -24.84 31.06
N LYS A 164 -0.66 -24.55 30.98
CA LYS A 164 0.20 -24.28 32.15
C LYS A 164 0.00 -22.87 32.71
N VAL A 165 -0.32 -21.90 31.86
CA VAL A 165 -0.47 -20.49 32.24
C VAL A 165 -1.88 -20.21 32.76
N ASP A 166 -2.90 -20.75 32.10
CA ASP A 166 -4.31 -20.56 32.50
C ASP A 166 -5.17 -21.75 32.01
N PRO A 167 -5.41 -22.77 32.85
CA PRO A 167 -6.20 -23.96 32.49
C PRO A 167 -7.69 -23.65 32.24
N GLU A 168 -8.21 -22.51 32.71
CA GLU A 168 -9.59 -22.09 32.44
C GLU A 168 -9.72 -21.43 31.06
N GLN A 169 -8.71 -20.67 30.62
CA GLN A 169 -8.62 -20.18 29.24
C GLN A 169 -8.55 -21.32 28.23
N GLU A 170 -7.90 -22.44 28.52
CA GLU A 170 -7.86 -23.57 27.59
C GLU A 170 -9.26 -24.17 27.36
N LYS A 171 -10.08 -24.31 28.41
CA LYS A 171 -11.47 -24.73 28.27
C LYS A 171 -12.27 -23.71 27.45
N PHE A 172 -12.03 -22.41 27.64
CA PHE A 172 -12.67 -21.37 26.82
C PHE A 172 -12.21 -21.43 25.36
N PHE A 173 -10.92 -21.58 25.08
CA PHE A 173 -10.36 -21.71 23.73
C PHE A 173 -10.67 -23.04 23.06
N GLN A 174 -10.79 -24.16 23.78
CA GLN A 174 -11.27 -25.42 23.24
C GLN A 174 -12.77 -25.35 22.95
N THR A 175 -13.56 -24.76 23.86
CA THR A 175 -14.99 -24.52 23.61
C THR A 175 -15.17 -23.56 22.46
N GLU A 176 -14.33 -22.54 22.31
CA GLU A 176 -14.36 -21.57 21.22
C GLU A 176 -13.73 -22.13 19.94
N ARG A 177 -12.77 -23.06 20.00
CA ARG A 177 -12.29 -23.85 18.84
C ARG A 177 -13.30 -24.89 18.40
N ILE A 178 -14.02 -25.54 19.30
CA ILE A 178 -15.11 -26.48 19.01
C ILE A 178 -16.30 -25.70 18.49
N LYS A 179 -16.65 -24.56 19.09
CA LYS A 179 -17.68 -23.64 18.59
C LYS A 179 -17.23 -23.02 17.27
N ASN A 180 -15.96 -22.67 17.06
CA ASN A 180 -15.43 -22.22 15.77
C ASN A 180 -15.24 -23.35 14.75
N ALA A 181 -15.06 -24.60 15.17
CA ALA A 181 -14.97 -25.77 14.29
C ALA A 181 -16.36 -26.23 13.87
N ILE A 182 -17.32 -26.23 14.79
CA ILE A 182 -18.76 -26.43 14.55
C ILE A 182 -19.30 -25.24 13.76
N ILE A 183 -18.94 -24.00 14.05
CA ILE A 183 -19.25 -22.84 13.19
C ILE A 183 -18.55 -23.02 11.84
N LYS A 184 -17.30 -23.49 11.74
CA LYS A 184 -16.66 -23.77 10.44
C LYS A 184 -17.28 -24.93 9.66
N THR A 185 -17.87 -25.93 10.32
CA THR A 185 -18.55 -27.07 9.67
C THR A 185 -20.03 -26.83 9.41
N THR A 186 -20.68 -25.95 10.18
CA THR A 186 -22.15 -25.73 10.15
C THR A 186 -22.53 -24.31 9.70
N LEU A 187 -21.60 -23.35 9.72
CA LEU A 187 -21.79 -21.95 9.33
C LEU A 187 -20.57 -21.45 8.56
N GLY A 188 -20.59 -21.68 7.26
CA GLY A 188 -19.59 -21.17 6.32
C GLY A 188 -19.08 -19.77 6.70
N GLU A 189 -17.75 -19.66 6.71
CA GLU A 189 -16.84 -18.55 6.98
C GLU A 189 -17.09 -17.26 6.14
N ASN A 190 -18.33 -17.01 5.74
CA ASN A 190 -18.74 -16.11 4.67
C ASN A 190 -19.51 -14.87 5.14
N SER A 191 -19.98 -14.74 6.39
CA SER A 191 -20.79 -13.58 6.80
C SER A 191 -19.96 -12.41 7.33
N ASN A 192 -19.08 -12.60 8.33
CA ASN A 192 -18.28 -11.51 8.90
C ASN A 192 -17.06 -11.12 8.05
N LYS A 193 -16.44 -12.07 7.34
CA LYS A 193 -15.40 -11.74 6.33
C LYS A 193 -15.99 -11.10 5.09
N LYS A 194 -17.22 -11.45 4.65
CA LYS A 194 -17.90 -10.68 3.58
C LYS A 194 -18.40 -9.33 4.06
N SER A 195 -18.81 -9.14 5.31
CA SER A 195 -19.34 -7.84 5.77
C SER A 195 -18.21 -6.80 5.91
N ILE A 196 -17.09 -7.15 6.53
CA ILE A 196 -15.91 -6.26 6.65
C ILE A 196 -15.29 -6.00 5.28
N LYS A 197 -15.14 -7.04 4.44
CA LYS A 197 -14.66 -6.89 3.06
C LYS A 197 -15.67 -6.10 2.21
N ARG A 198 -16.99 -6.28 2.36
CA ARG A 198 -18.00 -5.43 1.72
C ARG A 198 -17.90 -3.98 2.14
N ASN A 199 -17.71 -3.70 3.44
CA ASN A 199 -17.62 -2.34 3.95
C ASN A 199 -16.36 -1.64 3.44
N ALA A 200 -15.20 -2.30 3.49
CA ALA A 200 -13.96 -1.75 2.93
C ALA A 200 -14.05 -1.53 1.40
N PHE A 201 -14.63 -2.47 0.66
CA PHE A 201 -14.89 -2.30 -0.78
C PHE A 201 -15.93 -1.21 -1.08
N SER A 202 -16.92 -1.02 -0.20
CA SER A 202 -17.94 0.02 -0.33
C SER A 202 -17.35 1.41 -0.12
N ILE A 203 -16.54 1.59 0.92
CA ILE A 203 -15.83 2.84 1.24
C ILE A 203 -14.84 3.17 0.12
N LEU A 204 -14.04 2.20 -0.32
CA LEU A 204 -13.09 2.41 -1.43
C LEU A 204 -13.81 2.77 -2.74
N ASN A 205 -14.95 2.13 -3.04
CA ASN A 205 -15.74 2.46 -4.23
C ASN A 205 -16.40 3.85 -4.13
N LEU A 206 -16.82 4.27 -2.93
CA LEU A 206 -17.32 5.63 -2.69
C LEU A 206 -16.21 6.66 -2.92
N PHE A 207 -15.02 6.42 -2.36
CA PHE A 207 -13.84 7.28 -2.57
C PHE A 207 -13.46 7.39 -4.06
N LEU A 208 -13.41 6.27 -4.78
CA LEU A 208 -13.13 6.28 -6.22
C LEU A 208 -14.19 7.02 -7.04
N LYS A 209 -15.48 6.94 -6.67
CA LYS A 209 -16.54 7.72 -7.31
C LYS A 209 -16.35 9.23 -7.09
N ILE A 210 -16.00 9.63 -5.87
CA ILE A 210 -15.71 11.03 -5.55
C ILE A 210 -14.51 11.52 -6.36
N LEU A 211 -13.46 10.70 -6.47
CA LEU A 211 -12.26 11.02 -7.23
C LEU A 211 -12.53 11.14 -8.74
N ILE A 212 -13.40 10.29 -9.30
CA ILE A 212 -13.89 10.42 -10.69
C ILE A 212 -14.61 11.76 -10.87
N MET A 213 -15.54 12.08 -9.98
CA MET A 213 -16.29 13.34 -10.04
C MET A 213 -15.34 14.55 -9.95
N ALA A 214 -14.37 14.50 -9.03
CA ALA A 214 -13.38 15.55 -8.87
C ALA A 214 -12.51 15.73 -10.12
N CYS A 215 -12.07 14.65 -10.77
CA CYS A 215 -11.30 14.74 -12.01
C CYS A 215 -12.13 15.32 -13.17
N VAL A 216 -13.39 14.90 -13.32
CA VAL A 216 -14.29 15.44 -14.35
C VAL A 216 -14.56 16.92 -14.10
N CYS A 217 -14.87 17.31 -12.87
CA CYS A 217 -15.04 18.71 -12.49
C CYS A 217 -13.76 19.50 -12.73
N TRP A 218 -12.58 18.96 -12.39
CA TRP A 218 -11.30 19.61 -12.67
C TRP A 218 -11.13 19.88 -14.16
N ILE A 219 -11.31 18.88 -15.02
CA ILE A 219 -11.17 19.01 -16.47
C ILE A 219 -12.14 20.05 -17.02
N CYS A 220 -13.42 20.00 -16.63
CA CYS A 220 -14.43 20.94 -17.14
C CYS A 220 -14.23 22.37 -16.62
N VAL A 221 -13.98 22.54 -15.31
CA VAL A 221 -13.83 23.87 -14.69
C VAL A 221 -12.55 24.55 -15.17
N SER A 222 -11.44 23.81 -15.26
CA SER A 222 -10.20 24.38 -15.79
C SER A 222 -10.36 24.83 -17.25
N ASN A 223 -11.03 24.02 -18.07
CA ASN A 223 -11.25 24.38 -19.47
C ASN A 223 -12.17 25.60 -19.64
N ILE A 224 -13.24 25.71 -18.82
CA ILE A 224 -14.09 26.92 -18.77
C ILE A 224 -13.29 28.13 -18.30
N TRP A 225 -12.53 28.00 -17.20
CA TRP A 225 -11.77 29.09 -16.63
C TRP A 225 -10.76 29.67 -17.62
N ILE A 226 -10.09 28.80 -18.38
CA ILE A 226 -9.11 29.18 -19.40
C ILE A 226 -9.78 29.90 -20.56
N ILE A 227 -10.87 29.35 -21.07
CA ILE A 227 -11.60 29.98 -22.18
C ILE A 227 -12.20 31.32 -21.76
N TYR A 228 -12.69 31.44 -20.53
CA TYR A 228 -13.12 32.71 -19.95
C TYR A 228 -11.96 33.72 -19.84
N SER A 229 -10.75 33.25 -19.54
CA SER A 229 -9.56 34.10 -19.41
C SER A 229 -9.02 34.58 -20.77
N VAL A 230 -9.16 33.76 -21.82
CA VAL A 230 -8.67 34.08 -23.18
C VAL A 230 -9.73 34.79 -24.03
N PHE A 231 -11.01 34.48 -23.84
CA PHE A 231 -12.14 35.02 -24.63
C PHE A 231 -13.29 35.53 -23.74
N PRO A 232 -13.07 36.52 -22.86
CA PRO A 232 -14.02 36.92 -21.82
C PRO A 232 -15.38 37.44 -22.32
N GLN A 233 -15.47 37.89 -23.57
CA GLN A 233 -16.68 38.51 -24.14
C GLN A 233 -17.48 37.60 -25.09
N ASN A 234 -17.12 36.31 -25.25
CA ASN A 234 -17.79 35.41 -26.19
C ASN A 234 -18.64 34.32 -25.46
N PRO A 235 -19.96 34.50 -25.29
CA PRO A 235 -20.81 33.53 -24.60
C PRO A 235 -20.92 32.17 -25.32
N ALA A 236 -20.75 32.13 -26.64
CA ALA A 236 -20.72 30.87 -27.39
C ALA A 236 -19.45 30.07 -27.08
N ALA A 237 -18.32 30.74 -26.84
CA ALA A 237 -17.06 30.11 -26.46
C ALA A 237 -17.16 29.42 -25.08
N HIS A 238 -17.95 29.96 -24.14
CA HIS A 238 -18.16 29.35 -22.82
C HIS A 238 -18.96 28.03 -22.88
N PHE A 239 -19.98 27.95 -23.75
CA PHE A 239 -20.71 26.68 -23.98
C PHE A 239 -19.82 25.64 -24.69
N ALA A 240 -19.05 26.09 -25.67
CA ALA A 240 -18.04 25.28 -26.34
C ALA A 240 -16.96 24.76 -25.36
N ALA A 241 -16.58 25.55 -24.35
CA ALA A 241 -15.61 25.20 -23.31
C ALA A 241 -16.07 24.05 -22.42
N PHE A 242 -17.34 24.07 -21.99
CA PHE A 242 -17.90 22.98 -21.21
C PHE A 242 -18.01 21.69 -22.07
N GLY A 243 -18.48 21.82 -23.31
CA GLY A 243 -18.58 20.70 -24.25
C GLY A 243 -17.23 20.04 -24.55
N SER A 244 -16.18 20.84 -24.75
CA SER A 244 -14.83 20.36 -24.98
C SER A 244 -14.20 19.74 -23.74
N GLY A 245 -14.44 20.31 -22.56
CA GLY A 245 -14.03 19.72 -21.27
C GLY A 245 -14.68 18.35 -21.07
N MET A 246 -15.95 18.21 -21.44
CA MET A 246 -16.65 16.93 -21.37
C MET A 246 -16.10 15.93 -22.40
N LEU A 247 -15.81 16.35 -23.63
CA LEU A 247 -15.17 15.53 -24.68
C LEU A 247 -13.78 15.04 -24.25
N LEU A 248 -12.99 15.90 -23.63
CA LEU A 248 -11.69 15.54 -23.06
C LEU A 248 -11.83 14.59 -21.86
N ALA A 249 -12.83 14.79 -21.00
CA ALA A 249 -13.13 13.85 -19.93
C ALA A 249 -13.56 12.46 -20.45
N PHE A 250 -14.19 12.38 -21.64
CA PHE A 250 -14.50 11.12 -22.30
C PHE A 250 -13.24 10.32 -22.68
N LEU A 251 -12.09 10.96 -22.92
CA LEU A 251 -10.81 10.26 -23.13
C LEU A 251 -10.41 9.45 -21.88
N GLY A 252 -10.79 9.90 -20.68
CA GLY A 252 -10.60 9.13 -19.45
C GLY A 252 -11.34 7.80 -19.44
N LEU A 253 -12.43 7.64 -20.22
CA LEU A 253 -13.18 6.39 -20.30
C LEU A 253 -12.43 5.25 -20.98
N PHE A 254 -11.33 5.52 -21.69
CA PHE A 254 -10.42 4.46 -22.18
C PHE A 254 -9.83 3.65 -21.02
N GLY A 255 -9.88 4.15 -19.78
CA GLY A 255 -9.64 3.39 -18.55
C GLY A 255 -10.54 2.17 -18.35
N LYS A 256 -11.59 1.99 -19.16
CA LYS A 256 -12.36 0.73 -19.23
C LYS A 256 -11.47 -0.46 -19.63
N TYR A 257 -10.36 -0.25 -20.33
CA TYR A 257 -9.39 -1.28 -20.69
C TYR A 257 -8.11 -1.09 -19.85
N PRO A 258 -7.92 -1.89 -18.77
CA PRO A 258 -6.75 -1.77 -17.91
C PRO A 258 -5.47 -1.95 -18.73
N PHE A 259 -4.43 -1.18 -18.41
CA PHE A 259 -3.11 -1.18 -19.06
C PHE A 259 -3.13 -0.75 -20.54
N LEU A 260 -3.90 -1.40 -21.42
CA LEU A 260 -3.96 -1.06 -22.85
C LEU A 260 -4.51 0.34 -23.09
N GLY A 261 -5.62 0.70 -22.43
CA GLY A 261 -6.22 2.03 -22.57
C GLY A 261 -5.35 3.13 -21.96
N GLN A 262 -4.62 2.83 -20.88
CA GLN A 262 -3.69 3.77 -20.26
C GLN A 262 -2.45 3.99 -21.11
N LEU A 263 -1.94 2.92 -21.74
CA LEU A 263 -0.82 3.00 -22.68
C LEU A 263 -1.21 3.80 -23.93
N LEU A 264 -2.42 3.60 -24.45
CA LEU A 264 -2.96 4.41 -25.55
C LEU A 264 -3.12 5.88 -25.18
N ILE A 265 -3.64 6.20 -24.00
CA ILE A 265 -3.67 7.59 -23.50
C ILE A 265 -2.26 8.13 -23.33
N TRP A 266 -1.33 7.34 -22.79
CA TRP A 266 0.04 7.79 -22.55
C TRP A 266 0.76 8.16 -23.85
N VAL A 267 0.59 7.35 -24.90
CA VAL A 267 1.26 7.54 -26.20
C VAL A 267 0.54 8.59 -27.06
N PHE A 268 -0.80 8.55 -27.13
CA PHE A 268 -1.57 9.38 -28.06
C PHE A 268 -2.36 10.51 -27.40
N GLY A 269 -2.54 10.48 -26.07
CA GLY A 269 -3.44 11.38 -25.36
C GLY A 269 -3.09 12.85 -25.53
N LYS A 270 -1.81 13.21 -25.51
CA LYS A 270 -1.36 14.60 -25.76
C LYS A 270 -1.70 15.07 -27.17
N ASN A 271 -1.46 14.23 -28.18
CA ASN A 271 -1.79 14.54 -29.57
C ASN A 271 -3.30 14.64 -29.79
N ILE A 272 -4.10 13.83 -29.10
CA ILE A 272 -5.56 13.90 -29.17
C ILE A 272 -6.07 15.19 -28.50
N ILE A 273 -5.49 15.59 -27.35
CA ILE A 273 -5.84 16.87 -26.70
C ILE A 273 -5.50 18.05 -27.63
N ILE A 274 -4.31 18.06 -28.23
CA ILE A 274 -3.90 19.08 -29.20
C ILE A 274 -4.86 19.10 -30.39
N LEU A 275 -5.20 17.95 -30.95
CA LEU A 275 -6.13 17.84 -32.07
C LEU A 275 -7.51 18.38 -31.69
N VAL A 276 -8.08 17.97 -30.55
CA VAL A 276 -9.39 18.44 -30.09
C VAL A 276 -9.40 19.95 -29.85
N LEU A 277 -8.36 20.52 -29.24
CA LEU A 277 -8.27 21.94 -28.94
C LEU A 277 -8.02 22.80 -30.20
N ASN A 278 -7.13 22.35 -31.09
CA ASN A 278 -6.83 23.04 -32.35
C ASN A 278 -7.98 22.91 -33.36
N SER A 279 -8.55 21.71 -33.54
CA SER A 279 -9.51 21.44 -34.63
C SER A 279 -10.92 21.93 -34.32
N LEU A 280 -11.36 21.84 -33.06
CA LEU A 280 -12.72 22.22 -32.68
C LEU A 280 -12.80 23.65 -32.13
N PHE A 281 -11.70 24.19 -31.60
CA PHE A 281 -11.72 25.48 -30.89
C PHE A 281 -10.67 26.48 -31.36
N GLN A 282 -9.79 26.11 -32.30
CA GLN A 282 -8.71 26.98 -32.82
C GLN A 282 -7.79 27.56 -31.73
N ILE A 283 -7.73 26.92 -30.55
CA ILE A 283 -6.86 27.34 -29.45
C ILE A 283 -5.50 26.70 -29.68
N GLN A 284 -4.46 27.50 -29.96
CA GLN A 284 -3.06 27.04 -30.04
C GLN A 284 -2.58 26.58 -28.65
N ALA A 285 -2.93 25.36 -28.28
CA ALA A 285 -2.75 24.80 -26.93
C ALA A 285 -1.28 24.62 -26.52
N ASP A 286 -0.37 24.60 -27.49
CA ASP A 286 1.07 24.47 -27.25
C ASP A 286 1.76 25.80 -26.85
N ILE A 287 1.07 26.94 -27.02
CA ILE A 287 1.61 28.29 -26.77
C ILE A 287 0.97 28.92 -25.53
N LEU A 288 -0.15 28.37 -25.04
CA LEU A 288 -0.81 28.81 -23.81
C LEU A 288 -0.13 28.20 -22.58
N PHE A 289 0.81 28.97 -22.01
CA PHE A 289 1.39 28.71 -20.70
C PHE A 289 0.48 29.31 -19.64
N MET A 290 -0.01 28.48 -18.72
CA MET A 290 -0.75 28.97 -17.57
C MET A 290 0.22 29.36 -16.47
N ASN A 291 0.28 30.65 -16.16
CA ASN A 291 0.93 31.11 -14.94
C ASN A 291 0.13 30.59 -13.74
N ALA A 292 0.80 29.96 -12.78
CA ALA A 292 0.13 29.51 -11.56
C ALA A 292 -0.48 30.71 -10.81
N PRO A 293 -1.53 30.53 -10.00
CA PRO A 293 -2.12 31.61 -9.20
C PRO A 293 -1.09 32.30 -8.31
N ASP A 294 -1.22 33.60 -8.04
CA ASP A 294 -0.24 34.37 -7.26
C ASP A 294 0.07 33.79 -5.89
N TRP A 295 -0.91 33.16 -5.23
CA TRP A 295 -0.68 32.50 -3.94
C TRP A 295 0.18 31.23 -4.07
N VAL A 296 0.04 30.50 -5.18
CA VAL A 296 0.89 29.34 -5.54
C VAL A 296 2.28 29.83 -5.92
N ASN A 297 2.37 30.91 -6.72
CA ASN A 297 3.66 31.53 -7.05
C ASN A 297 4.36 32.11 -5.82
N LYS A 298 3.63 32.65 -4.84
CA LYS A 298 4.17 33.07 -3.54
C LYS A 298 4.67 31.89 -2.72
N MET A 299 3.96 30.76 -2.72
CA MET A 299 4.44 29.52 -2.10
C MET A 299 5.68 28.97 -2.82
N PHE A 300 5.73 29.02 -4.14
CA PHE A 300 6.90 28.61 -4.92
C PHE A 300 8.07 29.57 -4.73
N ALA A 301 7.83 30.88 -4.68
CA ALA A 301 8.85 31.87 -4.35
C ALA A 301 9.39 31.69 -2.93
N PHE A 302 8.52 31.40 -1.95
CA PHE A 302 8.93 31.05 -0.58
C PHE A 302 9.81 29.78 -0.54
N LEU A 303 9.55 28.83 -1.44
CA LEU A 303 10.33 27.59 -1.58
C LEU A 303 11.48 27.70 -2.60
N ASN A 304 11.75 28.89 -3.15
CA ASN A 304 12.75 29.14 -4.20
C ASN A 304 12.57 28.23 -5.45
N LEU A 305 11.32 27.93 -5.80
CA LEU A 305 10.92 27.16 -6.97
C LEU A 305 10.53 28.12 -8.10
N LYS A 306 10.95 27.80 -9.34
CA LYS A 306 10.47 28.53 -10.52
C LYS A 306 8.94 28.39 -10.63
N PRO A 307 8.23 29.44 -11.10
CA PRO A 307 6.80 29.33 -11.39
C PRO A 307 6.56 28.17 -12.36
N LEU A 308 5.46 27.46 -12.13
CA LEU A 308 5.16 26.20 -12.78
C LEU A 308 4.50 26.49 -14.14
N ASP A 309 5.31 26.91 -15.11
CA ASP A 309 4.85 27.15 -16.47
C ASP A 309 4.59 25.79 -17.13
N THR A 310 3.35 25.32 -17.04
CA THR A 310 2.92 24.06 -17.67
C THR A 310 2.10 24.38 -18.90
N SER A 311 2.46 23.72 -20.02
CA SER A 311 1.63 23.82 -21.22
C SER A 311 0.23 23.30 -20.92
N PHE A 312 -0.78 23.97 -21.47
CA PHE A 312 -2.18 23.63 -21.25
C PHE A 312 -2.49 22.15 -21.54
N VAL A 313 -1.84 21.60 -22.58
CA VAL A 313 -1.91 20.17 -22.94
C VAL A 313 -1.42 19.28 -21.78
N ASN A 314 -0.30 19.61 -21.16
CA ASN A 314 0.22 18.85 -20.02
C ASN A 314 -0.68 18.99 -18.79
N TYR A 315 -1.22 20.18 -18.55
CA TYR A 315 -2.15 20.44 -17.44
C TYR A 315 -3.44 19.61 -17.55
N LEU A 316 -3.98 19.43 -18.76
CA LEU A 316 -5.16 18.60 -19.01
C LEU A 316 -4.84 17.10 -19.12
N PHE A 317 -3.65 16.75 -19.59
CA PHE A 317 -3.25 15.36 -19.79
C PHE A 317 -3.24 14.55 -18.48
N TYR A 318 -2.65 15.10 -17.41
CA TYR A 318 -2.55 14.40 -16.13
C TYR A 318 -3.91 14.09 -15.48
N PRO A 319 -4.87 15.01 -15.37
CA PRO A 319 -6.19 14.68 -14.82
C PRO A 319 -6.96 13.67 -15.70
N ILE A 320 -6.77 13.68 -17.03
CA ILE A 320 -7.35 12.67 -17.94
C ILE A 320 -6.72 11.28 -17.69
N LEU A 321 -5.39 11.23 -17.53
CA LEU A 321 -4.67 9.99 -17.23
C LEU A 321 -5.07 9.44 -15.84
N VAL A 322 -5.16 10.30 -14.83
CA VAL A 322 -5.63 9.94 -13.49
C VAL A 322 -7.06 9.43 -13.54
N LEU A 323 -7.97 10.12 -14.26
CA LEU A 323 -9.34 9.66 -14.47
C LEU A 323 -9.38 8.24 -15.06
N SER A 324 -8.54 7.95 -16.06
CA SER A 324 -8.40 6.61 -16.66
C SER A 324 -7.92 5.56 -15.66
N ILE A 325 -6.95 5.88 -14.81
CA ILE A 325 -6.45 4.99 -13.76
C ILE A 325 -7.55 4.68 -12.73
N VAL A 326 -8.28 5.71 -12.30
CA VAL A 326 -9.34 5.57 -11.30
C VAL A 326 -10.52 4.73 -11.83
N ILE A 327 -10.90 4.93 -13.10
CA ILE A 327 -11.95 4.12 -13.77
C ILE A 327 -11.50 2.65 -13.89
N SER A 328 -10.23 2.42 -14.25
CA SER A 328 -9.65 1.09 -14.35
C SER A 328 -9.66 0.37 -12.99
N LEU A 329 -9.21 1.04 -11.93
CA LEU A 329 -9.26 0.54 -10.55
C LEU A 329 -10.68 0.21 -10.11
N GLN A 330 -11.65 1.07 -10.42
CA GLN A 330 -13.06 0.81 -10.09
C GLN A 330 -13.60 -0.43 -10.82
N LYS A 331 -13.22 -0.64 -12.09
CA LYS A 331 -13.63 -1.81 -12.87
C LYS A 331 -12.98 -3.10 -12.36
N ILE A 332 -11.70 -3.05 -11.99
CA ILE A 332 -10.97 -4.16 -11.36
C ILE A 332 -11.64 -4.53 -10.03
N LEU A 333 -11.95 -3.54 -9.18
CA LEU A 333 -12.65 -3.78 -7.90
C LEU A 333 -14.05 -4.37 -8.09
N LYS A 334 -14.79 -3.95 -9.13
CA LYS A 334 -16.10 -4.56 -9.47
C LYS A 334 -15.94 -6.02 -9.90
N ARG A 335 -14.95 -6.35 -10.74
CA ARG A 335 -14.67 -7.73 -11.15
C ARG A 335 -14.24 -8.62 -9.99
N LEU A 336 -13.40 -8.10 -9.10
CA LEU A 336 -12.96 -8.79 -7.87
C LEU A 336 -14.08 -8.99 -6.84
N ARG A 337 -15.21 -8.29 -7.00
CA ARG A 337 -16.42 -8.48 -6.17
C ARG A 337 -17.39 -9.51 -6.76
N SER A 338 -17.39 -9.68 -8.08
CA SER A 338 -18.28 -10.61 -8.79
C SER A 338 -17.70 -12.02 -8.97
N ALA A 339 -16.37 -12.14 -8.92
CA ALA A 339 -15.64 -13.41 -8.81
C ALA A 339 -15.48 -13.79 -7.33
#